data_AF-A0A9D8CPT8-F1
#
_entry.id   AF-A0A9D8CPT8-F1
#
_cell.length_a   1.000
_cell.length_b   1.000
_cell.length_c   1.000
_cell.angle_alpha   90.00
_cell.angle_beta   90.00
_cell.angle_gamma   90.00
#
_symmetry.space_group_name_H-M   'P 1'
#
loop_
_entity.id
_entity.type
_entity.pdbx_description
1 polymer ?
#
loop_
_entity_poly.entity_id
_entity_poly.type
_entity_poly.pdbx_seq_one_letter_code
_entity_poly.pdbx_strand_id
1 'polypeptide(L)'
;MDQRPDRAGVRRDTGQRAALAELVCRGWGGWASRRGATGSRAGEERCGFGGRCGCAGRAGGRSAELDLATAAGRDCAAERGVDLQVAAEQDAKKNGYRWRRPRHCLRDRQDADAVDRAGLRLKLMRQQAEAGDIVLLSADESEALTHPYLAHAWAKRGADLRVPAPGQSRKLALIGALDHAAGKLIVHRSRTKRSTDFIGLLERLDPLYGPKPGDVAKPVILVLDNGPIHTSKLSRAALAKRPWLKAEWLPKYAPELNDIERSWRDLKRHFLAHQTFQSIEQLDATVATAVDRLNYERQRHLCHDQRIAA
;
A
#
# COMPACT_ATOMS: atom_id res chain seq x y z
N MET A 1 5.10 -54.01 6.94
CA MET A 1 5.65 -53.99 8.30
C MET A 1 6.75 -52.93 8.30
N ASP A 2 6.39 -51.66 8.16
CA ASP A 2 5.99 -50.75 9.25
C ASP A 2 6.97 -50.73 10.42
N GLN A 3 7.88 -49.75 10.40
CA GLN A 3 8.22 -48.90 11.54
C GLN A 3 9.07 -47.71 11.08
N ARG A 4 8.51 -46.50 11.22
CA ARG A 4 9.20 -45.22 11.07
C ARG A 4 9.99 -44.92 12.36
N PRO A 5 11.22 -44.41 12.29
CA PRO A 5 11.85 -43.81 13.47
C PRO A 5 11.54 -42.31 13.56
N ASP A 6 11.13 -41.91 14.75
CA ASP A 6 10.98 -40.54 15.22
C ASP A 6 12.22 -39.68 14.93
N ARG A 7 12.00 -38.49 14.37
CA ARG A 7 12.98 -37.39 14.40
C ARG A 7 12.40 -36.26 15.22
N ALA A 8 12.85 -36.20 16.47
CA ALA A 8 12.68 -35.09 17.38
C ALA A 8 13.16 -33.79 16.72
N GLY A 9 12.24 -32.82 16.62
CA GLY A 9 12.54 -31.47 16.15
C GLY A 9 13.36 -30.72 17.19
N VAL A 10 14.57 -30.33 16.81
CA VAL A 10 15.41 -29.38 17.53
C VAL A 10 14.66 -28.05 17.62
N ARG A 11 14.28 -27.67 18.85
CA ARG A 11 13.78 -26.34 19.20
C ARG A 11 14.82 -25.30 18.81
N ARG A 12 14.55 -24.50 17.76
CA ARG A 12 15.32 -23.29 17.50
C ARG A 12 14.83 -22.17 18.39
N ASP A 13 15.82 -21.54 18.99
CA ASP A 13 15.81 -20.50 19.99
C ASP A 13 14.90 -19.31 19.63
N THR A 14 14.14 -18.85 20.61
CA THR A 14 13.09 -17.81 20.51
C THR A 14 13.59 -16.45 21.02
N GLY A 15 14.91 -16.29 21.14
CA GLY A 15 15.54 -15.18 21.85
C GLY A 15 16.05 -14.03 20.98
N GLN A 16 15.30 -13.52 19.99
CA GLN A 16 15.76 -12.29 19.27
C GLN A 16 14.67 -11.42 18.59
N ARG A 17 13.39 -11.61 18.91
CA ARG A 17 12.28 -10.75 18.41
C ARG A 17 11.63 -9.85 19.46
N ALA A 18 12.24 -9.71 20.64
CA ALA A 18 11.66 -9.00 21.77
C ALA A 18 12.01 -7.49 21.87
N ALA A 19 12.82 -6.92 20.97
CA ALA A 19 13.35 -5.56 21.15
C ALA A 19 12.52 -4.41 20.49
N LEU A 20 11.22 -4.60 20.22
CA LEU A 20 10.35 -3.54 19.66
C LEU A 20 9.06 -3.29 20.44
N ALA A 21 9.03 -3.62 21.74
CA ALA A 21 7.88 -3.38 22.60
C ALA A 21 7.99 -2.12 23.50
N GLU A 22 9.12 -1.42 23.53
CA GLU A 22 9.30 -0.23 24.38
C GLU A 22 9.44 1.05 23.56
N LEU A 23 8.33 1.62 23.11
CA LEU A 23 8.27 3.05 22.73
C LEU A 23 6.84 3.62 22.66
N VAL A 24 5.90 3.06 23.43
CA VAL A 24 4.53 3.60 23.54
C VAL A 24 4.14 3.69 25.01
N CYS A 25 4.77 4.58 25.77
CA CYS A 25 4.34 4.91 27.15
C CYS A 25 4.82 6.28 27.71
N ARG A 26 5.40 7.20 26.92
CA ARG A 26 5.94 8.47 27.46
C ARG A 26 5.38 9.75 26.83
N GLY A 27 4.09 9.82 26.55
CA GLY A 27 3.50 11.05 25.98
C GLY A 27 2.12 11.45 26.48
N TRP A 28 1.46 10.68 27.34
CA TRP A 28 0.08 10.95 27.74
C TRP A 28 0.05 11.31 29.23
N GLY A 29 0.37 12.57 29.52
CA GLY A 29 0.30 13.16 30.85
C GLY A 29 -0.40 14.51 30.79
N GLY A 30 -1.67 14.53 31.22
CA GLY A 30 -2.38 15.72 31.64
C GLY A 30 -3.22 16.39 30.54
N TRP A 31 -4.53 16.38 30.71
CA TRP A 31 -5.26 17.56 31.18
C TRP A 31 -6.62 17.11 31.73
N ALA A 32 -6.76 17.28 33.04
CA ALA A 32 -7.98 17.02 33.78
C ALA A 32 -8.97 18.16 33.54
N SER A 33 -10.23 17.77 33.33
CA SER A 33 -11.38 18.65 33.24
C SER A 33 -11.59 19.41 34.55
N ARG A 34 -11.77 20.74 34.49
CA ARG A 34 -12.48 21.49 35.53
C ARG A 34 -13.69 22.19 34.92
N ARG A 35 -14.86 21.77 35.38
CA ARG A 35 -16.11 22.51 35.28
C ARG A 35 -16.03 23.71 36.23
N GLY A 36 -16.50 24.86 35.78
CA GLY A 36 -16.76 26.03 36.61
C GLY A 36 -17.87 26.84 35.97
N ALA A 37 -19.02 26.89 36.63
CA ALA A 37 -20.20 27.64 36.24
C ALA A 37 -20.22 29.00 36.97
N THR A 38 -20.58 30.06 36.24
CA THR A 38 -21.17 31.37 36.64
C THR A 38 -21.15 32.21 35.35
N GLY A 39 -22.16 32.92 34.86
CA GLY A 39 -23.39 33.46 35.41
C GLY A 39 -23.53 34.92 34.93
N SER A 40 -24.65 35.23 34.25
CA SER A 40 -25.30 36.56 34.12
C SER A 40 -25.05 37.48 32.89
N ARG A 41 -26.11 37.53 32.05
CA ARG A 41 -26.97 38.68 31.63
C ARG A 41 -26.51 39.79 30.66
N ALA A 42 -27.41 39.94 29.67
CA ALA A 42 -28.09 41.15 29.16
C ALA A 42 -27.53 41.88 27.91
N GLY A 43 -28.45 42.14 26.97
CA GLY A 43 -28.28 42.99 25.79
C GLY A 43 -29.29 42.63 24.67
N GLU A 44 -30.43 43.32 24.67
CA GLU A 44 -31.61 43.13 23.81
C GLU A 44 -31.63 44.12 22.61
N GLU A 45 -32.54 43.87 21.65
CA GLU A 45 -33.02 44.76 20.55
C GLU A 45 -32.25 44.78 19.22
N ARG A 46 -32.85 44.83 18.01
CA ARG A 46 -34.23 44.68 17.46
C ARG A 46 -34.12 44.59 15.92
N CYS A 47 -35.13 43.95 15.29
CA CYS A 47 -35.84 44.22 14.00
C CYS A 47 -35.08 44.69 12.73
N GLY A 48 -35.43 44.32 11.49
CA GLY A 48 -36.57 43.60 10.91
C GLY A 48 -36.50 43.57 9.36
N PHE A 49 -37.66 43.34 8.71
CA PHE A 49 -37.94 43.22 7.25
C PHE A 49 -37.65 41.86 6.60
N GLY A 50 -38.57 41.20 5.88
CA GLY A 50 -39.93 41.56 5.50
C GLY A 50 -40.63 40.35 4.88
N GLY A 51 -41.92 40.19 5.17
CA GLY A 51 -42.77 39.15 4.57
C GLY A 51 -43.55 39.66 3.36
N ARG A 52 -43.91 38.72 2.47
CA ARG A 52 -45.25 38.58 1.87
C ARG A 52 -45.29 37.39 0.91
N CYS A 53 -46.06 36.36 1.25
CA CYS A 53 -46.81 35.55 0.29
C CYS A 53 -48.19 35.33 0.93
N GLY A 54 -49.22 35.68 0.17
CA GLY A 54 -50.61 35.70 0.62
C GLY A 54 -51.42 34.51 0.10
N CYS A 55 -52.57 34.36 0.76
CA CYS A 55 -53.84 33.81 0.27
C CYS A 55 -53.99 32.29 0.17
N ALA A 56 -54.42 31.72 1.31
CA ALA A 56 -55.68 31.00 1.53
C ALA A 56 -56.41 30.29 0.37
N GLY A 57 -56.74 29.02 0.61
CA GLY A 57 -57.87 28.28 0.01
C GLY A 57 -58.15 27.01 0.82
N ARG A 58 -59.36 26.91 1.40
CA ARG A 58 -59.82 25.84 2.31
C ARG A 58 -60.65 24.78 1.55
N ALA A 59 -60.65 23.57 2.13
CA ALA A 59 -61.77 22.62 2.28
C ALA A 59 -61.85 21.36 1.38
N GLY A 60 -62.19 20.23 2.05
CA GLY A 60 -62.62 18.92 1.52
C GLY A 60 -61.48 17.90 1.47
N GLY A 61 -61.51 16.69 2.02
CA GLY A 61 -62.58 15.88 2.59
C GLY A 61 -62.37 14.42 2.15
N ARG A 62 -62.14 13.52 3.13
CA ARG A 62 -62.32 12.05 3.12
C ARG A 62 -61.30 11.11 2.43
N SER A 63 -60.86 10.17 3.27
CA SER A 63 -60.75 8.71 3.11
C SER A 63 -59.71 8.05 2.19
N ALA A 64 -59.12 7.03 2.80
CA ALA A 64 -58.15 6.07 2.32
C ALA A 64 -58.61 5.25 1.11
N GLU A 65 -57.67 4.95 0.21
CA GLU A 65 -57.59 3.65 -0.45
C GLU A 65 -56.16 3.39 -0.94
N LEU A 66 -55.67 2.19 -0.62
CA LEU A 66 -54.37 1.64 -1.01
C LEU A 66 -54.53 1.01 -2.39
N ASP A 67 -53.93 1.59 -3.43
CA ASP A 67 -53.86 0.93 -4.73
C ASP A 67 -52.49 0.26 -4.95
N LEU A 68 -52.58 -1.08 -5.00
CA LEU A 68 -51.58 -2.02 -5.47
C LEU A 68 -51.38 -1.84 -6.98
N ALA A 69 -50.23 -1.32 -7.39
CA ALA A 69 -49.82 -1.30 -8.79
C ALA A 69 -48.91 -2.49 -9.12
N THR A 70 -49.42 -3.30 -10.04
CA THR A 70 -48.91 -4.55 -10.60
C THR A 70 -47.52 -4.47 -11.21
N ALA A 71 -46.77 -5.56 -11.03
CA ALA A 71 -45.47 -5.86 -11.61
C ALA A 71 -45.48 -5.84 -13.15
N ALA A 72 -44.50 -5.16 -13.74
CA ALA A 72 -44.09 -5.37 -15.13
C ALA A 72 -42.56 -5.58 -15.16
N GLY A 73 -42.16 -6.81 -15.45
CA GLY A 73 -40.78 -7.26 -15.47
C GLY A 73 -39.94 -6.58 -16.55
N ARG A 74 -38.66 -6.38 -16.21
CA ARG A 74 -37.55 -6.35 -17.16
C ARG A 74 -36.45 -7.22 -16.57
N ASP A 75 -36.42 -8.47 -17.03
CA ASP A 75 -35.35 -9.41 -16.78
C ASP A 75 -34.07 -8.90 -17.46
N CYS A 76 -33.21 -8.26 -16.69
CA CYS A 76 -31.80 -8.15 -17.02
C CYS A 76 -31.07 -9.17 -16.14
N ALA A 77 -30.72 -10.31 -16.72
CA ALA A 77 -29.88 -11.30 -16.08
C ALA A 77 -28.50 -10.68 -15.78
N ALA A 78 -28.33 -10.16 -14.57
CA ALA A 78 -27.02 -9.88 -14.01
C ALA A 78 -26.40 -11.24 -13.67
N GLU A 79 -25.39 -11.64 -14.45
CA GLU A 79 -24.47 -12.71 -14.07
C GLU A 79 -23.89 -12.37 -12.70
N ARG A 80 -24.47 -12.97 -11.66
CA ARG A 80 -24.00 -12.89 -10.29
C ARG A 80 -22.63 -13.56 -10.26
N GLY A 81 -21.62 -12.76 -9.97
CA GLY A 81 -20.24 -13.23 -9.78
C GLY A 81 -20.20 -14.41 -8.82
N VAL A 82 -19.27 -15.32 -9.11
CA VAL A 82 -19.04 -16.57 -8.35
C VAL A 82 -18.98 -16.25 -6.85
N ASP A 83 -20.01 -16.65 -6.10
CA ASP A 83 -20.07 -16.46 -4.66
C ASP A 83 -18.96 -17.28 -3.98
N LEU A 84 -18.00 -16.59 -3.37
CA LEU A 84 -17.00 -17.20 -2.51
C LEU A 84 -17.71 -17.78 -1.28
N GLN A 85 -17.65 -19.10 -1.10
CA GLN A 85 -18.13 -19.74 0.13
C GLN A 85 -17.35 -19.22 1.35
N VAL A 86 -17.99 -18.39 2.17
CA VAL A 86 -17.49 -17.95 3.46
C VAL A 86 -18.08 -18.88 4.53
N ALA A 87 -17.26 -19.77 5.09
CA ALA A 87 -17.69 -20.67 6.17
C ALA A 87 -17.82 -19.90 7.50
N ALA A 88 -18.83 -20.24 8.31
CA ALA A 88 -19.03 -19.69 9.65
C ALA A 88 -17.84 -19.99 10.58
N GLU A 89 -17.49 -19.01 11.44
CA GLU A 89 -16.20 -18.92 12.15
C GLU A 89 -15.86 -20.08 13.10
N GLN A 90 -16.84 -20.84 13.59
CA GLN A 90 -16.61 -21.86 14.63
C GLN A 90 -16.16 -23.22 14.08
N ASP A 91 -16.63 -23.65 12.90
CA ASP A 91 -16.27 -24.95 12.31
C ASP A 91 -15.02 -24.89 11.41
N ALA A 92 -14.62 -23.69 10.99
CA ALA A 92 -13.51 -23.45 10.07
C ALA A 92 -12.16 -24.01 10.62
N LYS A 93 -11.88 -23.86 11.92
CA LYS A 93 -10.62 -24.35 12.51
C LYS A 93 -10.51 -25.87 12.59
N LYS A 94 -11.63 -26.59 12.73
CA LYS A 94 -11.65 -28.07 12.79
C LYS A 94 -11.52 -28.72 11.41
N ASN A 95 -11.94 -28.03 10.35
CA ASN A 95 -11.98 -28.57 8.99
C ASN A 95 -10.80 -28.10 8.10
N GLY A 96 -9.69 -27.68 8.70
CA GLY A 96 -8.49 -27.27 7.94
C GLY A 96 -8.60 -25.91 7.24
N TYR A 97 -9.61 -25.10 7.55
CA TYR A 97 -9.70 -23.74 7.00
C TYR A 97 -8.74 -22.80 7.72
N ARG A 98 -8.07 -21.96 6.93
CA ARG A 98 -7.13 -20.96 7.41
C ARG A 98 -7.72 -19.57 7.22
N TRP A 99 -7.63 -18.72 8.24
CA TRP A 99 -8.00 -17.31 8.12
C TRP A 99 -7.13 -16.63 7.06
N ARG A 100 -7.75 -16.21 5.96
CA ARG A 100 -7.11 -15.55 4.82
C ARG A 100 -7.94 -14.35 4.40
N ARG A 101 -7.26 -13.28 4.01
CA ARG A 101 -7.90 -12.12 3.38
C ARG A 101 -8.00 -12.39 1.86
N PRO A 102 -9.19 -12.29 1.24
CA PRO A 102 -9.32 -12.30 -0.21
C PRO A 102 -8.44 -11.23 -0.86
N ARG A 103 -7.91 -11.51 -2.05
CA ARG A 103 -7.09 -10.57 -2.82
C ARG A 103 -7.75 -10.35 -4.18
N HIS A 104 -7.73 -9.11 -4.66
CA HIS A 104 -8.03 -8.83 -6.06
C HIS A 104 -7.01 -9.58 -6.93
N CYS A 105 -7.50 -10.30 -7.92
CA CYS A 105 -6.68 -10.99 -8.92
C CYS A 105 -7.13 -10.55 -10.32
N LEU A 106 -6.17 -10.41 -11.22
CA LEU A 106 -6.43 -10.05 -12.63
C LEU A 106 -6.12 -11.23 -13.56
N ARG A 107 -6.06 -12.45 -13.03
CA ARG A 107 -5.65 -13.67 -13.76
C ARG A 107 -6.43 -13.87 -15.06
N ASP A 108 -7.73 -13.63 -15.04
CA ASP A 108 -8.59 -13.81 -16.22
C ASP A 108 -8.30 -12.81 -17.36
N ARG A 109 -7.51 -11.76 -17.07
CA ARG A 109 -7.06 -10.76 -18.05
C ARG A 109 -5.59 -10.93 -18.46
N GLN A 110 -4.89 -11.89 -17.88
CA GLN A 110 -3.48 -12.17 -18.18
C GLN A 110 -3.37 -13.09 -19.39
N ASP A 111 -2.34 -12.84 -20.21
CA ASP A 111 -1.83 -13.83 -21.16
C ASP A 111 -0.86 -14.75 -20.40
N ALA A 112 -1.29 -15.97 -20.11
CA ALA A 112 -0.53 -16.92 -19.30
C ALA A 112 0.85 -17.23 -19.90
N ASP A 113 0.93 -17.41 -21.22
CA ASP A 113 2.20 -17.71 -21.88
C ASP A 113 3.16 -16.52 -21.84
N ALA A 114 2.62 -15.30 -21.97
CA ALA A 114 3.43 -14.09 -21.82
C ALA A 114 3.95 -13.92 -20.39
N VAL A 115 3.13 -14.22 -19.37
CA VAL A 115 3.51 -14.20 -17.96
C VAL A 115 4.59 -15.23 -17.67
N ASP A 116 4.46 -16.46 -18.17
CA ASP A 116 5.43 -17.52 -17.96
C ASP A 116 6.79 -17.21 -18.62
N ARG A 117 6.79 -16.75 -19.87
CA ARG A 117 8.01 -16.32 -20.57
C ARG A 117 8.70 -15.17 -19.85
N ALA A 118 7.94 -14.16 -19.42
CA ALA A 118 8.48 -13.02 -18.68
C ALA A 118 9.02 -13.47 -17.32
N GLY A 119 8.34 -14.37 -16.61
CA GLY A 119 8.78 -14.95 -15.35
C GLY A 119 10.11 -15.68 -15.47
N LEU A 120 10.28 -16.49 -16.52
CA LEU A 120 11.55 -17.18 -16.81
C LEU A 120 12.68 -16.19 -17.12
N ARG A 121 12.41 -15.16 -17.93
CA ARG A 121 13.40 -14.12 -18.25
C ARG A 121 13.82 -13.33 -17.02
N LEU A 122 12.88 -12.92 -16.17
CA LEU A 122 13.17 -12.25 -14.91
C LEU A 122 13.98 -13.15 -13.97
N LYS A 123 13.67 -14.45 -13.92
CA LYS A 123 14.46 -15.40 -13.13
C LYS A 123 15.93 -15.43 -13.57
N LEU A 124 16.20 -15.46 -14.87
CA LEU A 124 17.56 -15.41 -15.40
C LEU A 124 18.24 -14.07 -15.09
N MET A 125 17.54 -12.94 -15.26
CA MET A 125 18.07 -11.62 -14.91
C MET A 125 18.40 -11.49 -13.43
N ARG A 126 17.58 -12.07 -12.54
CA ARG A 126 17.86 -12.11 -11.10
C ARG A 126 19.14 -12.87 -10.81
N GLN A 127 19.34 -14.04 -11.42
CA GLN A 127 20.58 -14.80 -11.28
C GLN A 127 21.81 -14.03 -11.79
N GLN A 128 21.69 -13.33 -12.91
CA GLN A 128 22.75 -12.44 -13.43
C GLN A 128 23.02 -11.26 -12.49
N ALA A 129 21.98 -10.70 -11.86
CA ALA A 129 22.14 -9.63 -10.89
C ALA A 129 22.81 -10.11 -9.59
N GLU A 130 22.46 -11.32 -9.12
CA GLU A 130 23.11 -11.98 -7.98
C GLU A 130 24.58 -12.31 -8.27
N ALA A 131 24.90 -12.73 -9.50
CA ALA A 131 26.28 -12.92 -9.96
C ALA A 131 27.06 -11.61 -10.12
N GLY A 132 26.36 -10.47 -10.16
CA GLY A 132 26.97 -9.15 -10.31
C GLY A 132 27.26 -8.74 -11.75
N ASP A 133 26.76 -9.49 -12.74
CA ASP A 133 26.91 -9.22 -14.17
C ASP A 133 26.08 -8.01 -14.61
N ILE A 134 24.89 -7.85 -14.02
CA ILE A 134 23.96 -6.77 -14.31
C ILE A 134 23.46 -6.11 -13.02
N VAL A 135 22.89 -4.91 -13.15
CA VAL A 135 22.08 -4.31 -12.09
C VAL A 135 20.61 -4.43 -12.51
N LEU A 136 19.82 -5.15 -11.72
CA LEU A 136 18.38 -5.31 -11.95
C LEU A 136 17.59 -4.41 -11.01
N LEU A 137 16.88 -3.43 -11.58
CA LEU A 137 16.01 -2.51 -10.87
C LEU A 137 14.55 -2.81 -11.19
N SER A 138 13.72 -2.98 -10.17
CA SER A 138 12.26 -3.10 -10.33
C SER A 138 11.59 -1.79 -9.96
N ALA A 139 10.90 -1.15 -10.89
CA ALA A 139 10.25 0.14 -10.66
C ALA A 139 8.73 0.08 -10.78
N ASP A 140 8.06 0.90 -9.97
CA ASP A 140 6.61 0.96 -9.84
C ASP A 140 6.18 2.19 -9.04
N GLU A 141 4.88 2.48 -9.04
CA GLU A 141 4.27 3.53 -8.22
C GLU A 141 3.33 3.02 -7.14
N SER A 142 3.49 3.58 -5.94
CA SER A 142 2.55 3.42 -4.84
C SER A 142 1.98 4.75 -4.39
N GLU A 143 0.88 4.70 -3.66
CA GLU A 143 0.34 5.87 -2.94
C GLU A 143 0.39 5.60 -1.44
N ALA A 144 0.84 6.58 -0.67
CA ALA A 144 0.73 6.64 0.78
C ALA A 144 -0.38 7.62 1.17
N LEU A 145 -1.17 7.28 2.19
CA LEU A 145 -2.32 8.07 2.62
C LEU A 145 -2.09 8.66 4.01
N THR A 146 -2.67 9.84 4.28
CA THR A 146 -2.73 10.38 5.64
C THR A 146 -3.68 9.57 6.53
N HIS A 147 -4.65 8.89 5.90
CA HIS A 147 -5.50 7.92 6.55
C HIS A 147 -4.70 6.66 6.91
N PRO A 148 -4.82 6.15 8.15
CA PRO A 148 -4.06 4.99 8.61
C PRO A 148 -4.36 3.75 7.77
N TYR A 149 -3.30 3.01 7.43
CA TYR A 149 -3.45 1.61 7.05
C TYR A 149 -3.70 0.77 8.30
N LEU A 150 -4.65 -0.15 8.24
CA LEU A 150 -4.89 -1.09 9.33
C LEU A 150 -4.21 -2.42 9.01
N ALA A 151 -3.24 -2.80 9.83
CA ALA A 151 -2.59 -4.10 9.78
C ALA A 151 -3.03 -4.96 10.97
N HIS A 152 -2.73 -6.26 10.94
CA HIS A 152 -2.90 -7.09 12.13
C HIS A 152 -1.86 -6.71 13.17
N ALA A 153 -2.30 -6.47 14.40
CA ALA A 153 -1.45 -6.18 15.55
C ALA A 153 -1.77 -7.14 16.71
N TRP A 154 -0.76 -7.45 17.52
CA TRP A 154 -0.97 -8.16 18.77
C TRP A 154 -1.41 -7.15 19.84
N ALA A 155 -2.47 -7.47 20.57
CA ALA A 155 -2.95 -6.66 21.67
C ALA A 155 -3.39 -7.55 22.83
N LYS A 156 -3.36 -6.99 24.05
CA LYS A 156 -3.89 -7.69 25.23
C LYS A 156 -5.36 -8.01 24.99
N ARG A 157 -5.80 -9.18 25.45
CA ARG A 157 -7.22 -9.57 25.38
C ARG A 157 -8.07 -8.51 26.08
N GLY A 158 -9.09 -8.00 25.40
CA GLY A 158 -9.95 -6.92 25.90
C GLY A 158 -9.44 -5.50 25.67
N ALA A 159 -8.29 -5.31 25.02
CA ALA A 159 -7.83 -3.98 24.61
C ALA A 159 -8.70 -3.44 23.46
N ASP A 160 -9.17 -2.20 23.60
CA ASP A 160 -9.85 -1.48 22.53
C ASP A 160 -8.81 -0.84 21.59
N LEU A 161 -8.72 -1.34 20.36
CA LEU A 161 -7.77 -0.86 19.35
C LEU A 161 -8.46 0.13 18.42
N ARG A 162 -8.53 1.40 18.82
CA ARG A 162 -9.02 2.48 17.97
C ARG A 162 -7.87 3.33 17.45
N VAL A 163 -7.86 3.52 16.14
CA VAL A 163 -6.98 4.49 15.48
C VAL A 163 -7.85 5.64 15.00
N PRO A 164 -7.54 6.91 15.37
CA PRO A 164 -8.33 8.06 14.93
C PRO A 164 -8.32 8.17 13.40
N ALA A 165 -9.40 8.64 12.79
CA ALA A 165 -9.41 8.96 11.36
C ALA A 165 -9.22 10.47 11.17
N PRO A 166 -8.44 10.93 10.17
CA PRO A 166 -8.15 12.36 9.97
C PRO A 166 -9.31 13.16 9.37
N GLY A 167 -10.49 12.55 9.19
CA GLY A 167 -11.67 13.15 8.54
C GLY A 167 -11.53 13.26 7.02
N GLN A 168 -10.44 13.85 6.51
CA GLN A 168 -10.11 13.93 5.09
C GLN A 168 -8.79 13.20 4.80
N SER A 169 -8.81 12.32 3.81
CA SER A 169 -7.62 11.60 3.35
C SER A 169 -6.90 12.40 2.26
N ARG A 170 -5.61 12.64 2.46
CA ARG A 170 -4.70 13.17 1.45
C ARG A 170 -3.73 12.07 1.03
N LYS A 171 -3.22 12.16 -0.19
CA LYS A 171 -2.32 11.16 -0.78
C LYS A 171 -0.98 11.75 -1.19
N LEU A 172 0.07 10.96 -0.99
CA LEU A 172 1.42 11.21 -1.45
C LEU A 172 1.79 10.09 -2.44
N ALA A 173 2.21 10.47 -3.64
CA ALA A 173 2.66 9.53 -4.64
C ALA A 173 4.12 9.15 -4.38
N LEU A 174 4.40 7.86 -4.47
CA LEU A 174 5.72 7.26 -4.33
C LEU A 174 6.05 6.59 -5.66
N ILE A 175 7.12 7.03 -6.31
CA ILE A 175 7.64 6.42 -7.52
C ILE A 175 8.98 5.80 -7.11
N GLY A 176 9.06 4.47 -7.13
CA GLY A 176 10.20 3.75 -6.57
C GLY A 176 10.95 2.92 -7.58
N ALA A 177 12.20 2.64 -7.25
CA ALA A 177 13.03 1.61 -7.87
C ALA A 177 13.67 0.76 -6.77
N LEU A 178 13.53 -0.55 -6.85
CA LEU A 178 14.16 -1.52 -5.96
C LEU A 178 15.35 -2.15 -6.67
N ASP A 179 16.53 -2.03 -6.09
CA ASP A 179 17.71 -2.80 -6.46
C ASP A 179 17.58 -4.23 -5.95
N HIS A 180 17.57 -5.20 -6.87
CA HIS A 180 17.38 -6.61 -6.54
C HIS A 180 18.53 -7.16 -5.70
N ALA A 181 19.78 -6.88 -6.08
CA ALA A 181 20.96 -7.44 -5.42
C ALA A 181 21.25 -6.72 -4.09
N ALA A 182 21.15 -5.38 -4.08
CA ALA A 182 21.41 -4.60 -2.87
C ALA A 182 20.23 -4.56 -1.88
N GLY A 183 19.04 -4.98 -2.31
CA GLY A 183 17.79 -4.85 -1.54
C GLY A 183 17.38 -3.40 -1.24
N LYS A 184 17.99 -2.43 -1.93
CA LYS A 184 17.84 -0.99 -1.66
C LYS A 184 16.66 -0.42 -2.42
N LEU A 185 15.73 0.20 -1.70
CA LEU A 185 14.60 0.93 -2.24
C LEU A 185 14.94 2.42 -2.39
N ILE A 186 14.96 2.90 -3.62
CA ILE A 186 15.05 4.32 -3.96
C ILE A 186 13.64 4.84 -4.22
N VAL A 187 13.23 5.95 -3.58
CA VAL A 187 11.89 6.51 -3.74
C VAL A 187 11.95 7.99 -4.09
N HIS A 188 11.32 8.36 -5.19
CA HIS A 188 10.92 9.72 -5.50
C HIS A 188 9.51 9.97 -4.94
N ARG A 189 9.37 11.00 -4.10
CA ARG A 189 8.12 11.35 -3.42
C ARG A 189 7.56 12.62 -4.06
N SER A 190 6.29 12.61 -4.42
CA SER A 190 5.64 13.74 -5.05
C SER A 190 4.18 13.88 -4.60
N ARG A 191 3.67 15.11 -4.63
CA ARG A 191 2.23 15.40 -4.42
C ARG A 191 1.41 15.03 -5.65
N THR A 192 2.05 14.83 -6.80
CA THR A 192 1.42 14.39 -8.04
C THR A 192 1.87 12.99 -8.44
N LYS A 193 1.08 12.33 -9.28
CA LYS A 193 1.41 11.02 -9.87
C LYS A 193 1.44 11.18 -11.40
N ARG A 194 2.52 11.75 -11.93
CA ARG A 194 2.70 12.13 -13.34
C ARG A 194 4.02 11.61 -13.90
N SER A 195 4.14 11.62 -15.23
CA SER A 195 5.37 11.26 -15.95
C SER A 195 6.59 12.11 -15.55
N THR A 196 6.39 13.36 -15.12
CA THR A 196 7.46 14.20 -14.56
C THR A 196 8.04 13.65 -13.27
N ASP A 197 7.21 13.01 -12.44
CA ASP A 197 7.64 12.40 -11.18
C ASP A 197 8.47 11.13 -11.45
N PHE A 198 8.14 10.39 -12.52
CA PHE A 198 8.98 9.29 -13.00
C PHE A 198 10.33 9.77 -13.55
N ILE A 199 10.36 10.89 -14.29
CA ILE A 199 11.62 11.52 -14.69
C ILE A 199 12.45 11.89 -13.46
N GLY A 200 11.81 12.44 -12.42
CA GLY A 200 12.47 12.74 -11.15
C GLY A 200 12.99 11.49 -10.40
N LEU A 201 12.45 10.29 -10.66
CA LEU A 201 13.06 9.04 -10.21
C LEU A 201 14.31 8.72 -11.05
N LEU A 202 14.23 8.81 -12.37
CA LEU A 202 15.37 8.56 -13.26
C LEU A 202 16.56 9.48 -12.95
N GLU A 203 16.30 10.76 -12.66
CA GLU A 203 17.31 11.73 -12.23
C GLU A 203 17.99 11.33 -10.90
N ARG A 204 17.29 10.64 -10.00
CA ARG A 204 17.90 10.08 -8.78
C ARG A 204 18.74 8.83 -9.07
N LEU A 205 18.44 8.09 -10.14
CA LEU A 205 19.21 6.90 -10.54
C LEU A 205 20.51 7.28 -11.27
N ASP A 206 20.54 8.40 -11.98
CA ASP A 206 21.70 8.88 -12.73
C ASP A 206 23.01 8.89 -11.91
N PRO A 207 23.10 9.53 -10.72
CA PRO A 207 24.35 9.52 -9.93
C PRO A 207 24.66 8.18 -9.26
N LEU A 208 23.67 7.29 -9.14
CA LEU A 208 23.81 6.01 -8.44
C LEU A 208 24.32 4.91 -9.36
N TYR A 209 23.76 4.84 -10.58
CA TYR A 209 23.97 3.73 -11.52
C TYR A 209 24.46 4.19 -12.89
N GLY A 210 24.45 5.49 -13.17
CA GLY A 210 24.98 6.03 -14.41
C GLY A 210 26.49 5.77 -14.53
N PRO A 211 27.00 5.67 -15.76
CA PRO A 211 28.41 5.45 -16.02
C PRO A 211 29.25 6.60 -15.46
N LYS A 212 30.30 6.26 -14.72
CA LYS A 212 31.25 7.22 -14.15
C LYS A 212 32.61 7.06 -14.84
N PRO A 213 33.33 8.16 -15.12
CA PRO A 213 34.68 8.07 -15.66
C PRO A 213 35.57 7.24 -14.74
N GLY A 214 36.16 6.15 -15.25
CA GLY A 214 37.05 5.26 -14.50
C GLY A 214 36.39 4.01 -13.91
N ASP A 215 35.05 3.92 -13.90
CA ASP A 215 34.34 2.73 -13.43
C ASP A 215 33.95 1.80 -14.59
N VAL A 216 34.00 0.49 -14.36
CA VAL A 216 33.45 -0.49 -15.30
C VAL A 216 31.92 -0.35 -15.32
N ALA A 217 31.38 0.13 -16.43
CA ALA A 217 29.95 0.29 -16.60
C ALA A 217 29.25 -1.08 -16.62
N LYS A 218 28.37 -1.33 -15.64
CA LYS A 218 27.50 -2.50 -15.64
C LYS A 218 26.21 -2.22 -16.40
N PRO A 219 25.69 -3.18 -17.20
CA PRO A 219 24.37 -3.04 -17.79
C PRO A 219 23.30 -2.90 -16.70
N VAL A 220 22.47 -1.86 -16.79
CA VAL A 220 21.35 -1.64 -15.86
C VAL A 220 20.04 -1.95 -16.57
N ILE A 221 19.26 -2.86 -15.98
CA ILE A 221 17.95 -3.25 -16.49
C ILE A 221 16.88 -2.70 -15.54
N LEU A 222 15.98 -1.87 -16.06
CA LEU A 222 14.85 -1.30 -15.32
C LEU A 222 13.56 -2.01 -15.74
N VAL A 223 13.04 -2.86 -14.86
CA VAL A 223 11.77 -3.54 -15.01
C VAL A 223 10.63 -2.56 -14.72
N LEU A 224 9.73 -2.39 -15.68
CA LEU A 224 8.60 -1.45 -15.63
C LEU A 224 7.30 -2.15 -16.02
N ASP A 225 6.20 -1.72 -15.41
CA ASP A 225 4.88 -2.08 -15.89
C ASP A 225 4.46 -1.20 -17.09
N ASN A 226 3.29 -1.47 -17.68
CA ASN A 226 2.77 -0.69 -18.81
C ASN A 226 1.97 0.54 -18.37
N GLY A 227 2.24 1.08 -17.19
CA GLY A 227 1.57 2.27 -16.67
C GLY A 227 1.68 3.46 -17.63
N PRO A 228 0.63 4.32 -17.74
CA PRO A 228 0.68 5.53 -18.57
C PRO A 228 1.84 6.47 -18.22
N ILE A 229 2.25 6.44 -16.95
CA ILE A 229 3.35 7.26 -16.43
C ILE A 229 4.67 6.85 -17.06
N HIS A 230 4.93 5.55 -17.25
CA HIS A 230 6.15 5.03 -17.87
C HIS A 230 6.11 5.05 -19.39
N THR A 231 4.92 4.87 -19.98
CA THR A 231 4.74 4.74 -21.44
C THR A 231 4.52 6.08 -22.16
N SER A 232 4.43 7.18 -21.42
CA SER A 232 4.26 8.52 -21.99
C SER A 232 5.41 8.91 -22.94
N LYS A 233 5.16 9.85 -23.85
CA LYS A 233 6.20 10.41 -24.74
C LYS A 233 7.36 11.02 -23.95
N LEU A 234 7.06 11.69 -22.83
CA LEU A 234 8.07 12.30 -21.96
C LEU A 234 8.96 11.24 -21.31
N SER A 235 8.35 10.19 -20.78
CA SER A 235 9.07 9.10 -20.10
C SER A 235 9.93 8.30 -21.06
N ARG A 236 9.41 7.98 -22.25
CA ARG A 236 10.19 7.33 -23.31
C ARG A 236 11.37 8.18 -23.77
N ALA A 237 11.17 9.49 -23.93
CA ALA A 237 12.26 10.41 -24.26
C ALA A 237 13.31 10.49 -23.15
N ALA A 238 12.90 10.47 -21.88
CA ALA A 238 13.81 10.46 -20.74
C ALA A 238 14.61 9.15 -20.65
N LEU A 239 14.00 8.00 -20.93
CA LEU A 239 14.69 6.72 -21.02
C LEU A 239 15.67 6.69 -22.19
N ALA A 240 15.29 7.20 -23.37
CA ALA A 240 16.16 7.26 -24.54
C ALA A 240 17.43 8.10 -24.34
N LYS A 241 17.38 9.10 -23.44
CA LYS A 241 18.56 9.90 -23.05
C LYS A 241 19.57 9.12 -22.19
N ARG A 242 19.24 7.91 -21.75
CA ARG A 242 20.05 7.08 -20.84
C ARG A 242 20.40 5.77 -21.53
N PRO A 243 21.36 5.76 -22.48
CA PRO A 243 21.70 4.55 -23.25
C PRO A 243 22.25 3.41 -22.38
N TRP A 244 22.73 3.72 -21.17
CA TRP A 244 23.19 2.74 -20.17
C TRP A 244 22.04 2.01 -19.45
N LEU A 245 20.81 2.51 -19.54
CA LEU A 245 19.63 2.00 -18.86
C LEU A 245 18.67 1.34 -19.84
N LYS A 246 18.55 0.01 -19.76
CA LYS A 246 17.62 -0.76 -20.61
C LYS A 246 16.28 -0.95 -19.91
N ALA A 247 15.19 -0.51 -20.52
CA ALA A 247 13.85 -0.76 -20.02
C ALA A 247 13.38 -2.18 -20.38
N GLU A 248 12.88 -2.90 -19.38
CA GLU A 248 12.31 -4.24 -19.46
C GLU A 248 10.80 -4.16 -19.14
N TRP A 249 9.94 -4.39 -20.11
CA TRP A 249 8.50 -4.22 -19.93
C TRP A 249 7.82 -5.52 -19.49
N LEU A 250 7.13 -5.47 -18.36
CA LEU A 250 6.33 -6.59 -17.87
C LEU A 250 5.09 -6.82 -18.77
N PRO A 251 4.56 -8.05 -18.84
CA PRO A 251 3.24 -8.30 -19.40
C PRO A 251 2.16 -7.47 -18.69
N LYS A 252 1.10 -7.13 -19.42
CA LYS A 252 -0.03 -6.41 -18.82
C LYS A 252 -0.66 -7.26 -17.72
N TYR A 253 -1.06 -6.57 -16.65
CA TYR A 253 -1.76 -7.16 -15.50
C TYR A 253 -0.98 -8.22 -14.72
N ALA A 254 0.36 -8.21 -14.74
CA ALA A 254 1.22 -9.16 -14.02
C ALA A 254 2.01 -8.53 -12.85
N PRO A 255 1.35 -7.92 -11.83
CA PRO A 255 2.04 -7.29 -10.71
C PRO A 255 2.85 -8.26 -9.85
N GLU A 256 2.50 -9.55 -9.86
CA GLU A 256 3.24 -10.60 -9.13
C GLU A 256 4.69 -10.78 -9.59
N LEU A 257 5.03 -10.33 -10.80
CA LEU A 257 6.38 -10.37 -11.34
C LEU A 257 7.23 -9.18 -10.87
N ASN A 258 6.62 -8.14 -10.31
CA ASN A 258 7.31 -6.93 -9.89
C ASN A 258 7.75 -7.01 -8.42
N ASP A 259 9.05 -7.14 -8.16
CA ASP A 259 9.59 -7.38 -6.81
C ASP A 259 9.36 -6.21 -5.84
N ILE A 260 9.22 -4.98 -6.37
CA ILE A 260 9.00 -3.79 -5.56
C ILE A 260 7.65 -3.81 -4.81
N GLU A 261 6.67 -4.57 -5.29
CA GLU A 261 5.36 -4.72 -4.65
C GLU A 261 5.46 -5.25 -3.21
N ARG A 262 6.44 -6.14 -2.96
CA ARG A 262 6.73 -6.60 -1.60
C ARG A 262 7.27 -5.45 -0.75
N SER A 263 8.12 -4.60 -1.31
CA SER A 263 8.66 -3.42 -0.61
C SER A 263 7.58 -2.40 -0.26
N TRP A 264 6.62 -2.15 -1.15
CA TRP A 264 5.47 -1.30 -0.83
C TRP A 264 4.61 -1.87 0.28
N ARG A 265 4.39 -3.20 0.25
CA ARG A 265 3.66 -3.88 1.31
C ARG A 265 4.37 -3.76 2.66
N ASP A 266 5.67 -3.98 2.69
CA ASP A 266 6.48 -3.90 3.91
C ASP A 266 6.48 -2.47 4.46
N LEU A 267 6.70 -1.46 3.59
CA LEU A 267 6.65 -0.05 3.94
C LEU A 267 5.30 0.31 4.59
N LYS A 268 4.20 -0.01 3.93
CA LYS A 268 2.85 0.31 4.42
C LYS A 268 2.49 -0.44 5.70
N ARG A 269 2.85 -1.72 5.79
CA ARG A 269 2.47 -2.58 6.91
C ARG A 269 3.29 -2.30 8.17
N HIS A 270 4.59 -2.07 8.03
CA HIS A 270 5.50 -1.97 9.17
C HIS A 270 5.76 -0.54 9.63
N PHE A 271 5.65 0.44 8.71
CA PHE A 271 6.05 1.81 9.00
C PHE A 271 4.93 2.83 8.91
N LEU A 272 3.85 2.55 8.15
CA LEU A 272 2.72 3.49 7.99
C LEU A 272 1.43 2.99 8.63
N ALA A 273 1.37 1.70 9.03
CA ALA A 273 0.18 1.15 9.65
C ALA A 273 -0.08 1.79 11.02
N HIS A 274 -1.35 1.90 11.37
CA HIS A 274 -1.85 2.42 12.65
C HIS A 274 -1.51 3.88 12.95
N GLN A 275 -0.95 4.61 11.98
CA GLN A 275 -0.57 6.00 12.15
C GLN A 275 -1.49 6.91 11.34
N THR A 276 -1.94 7.96 11.99
CA THR A 276 -2.77 8.99 11.38
C THR A 276 -1.97 10.26 11.26
N PHE A 277 -1.91 10.79 10.05
CA PHE A 277 -1.12 11.97 9.76
C PHE A 277 -2.03 13.19 9.65
N GLN A 278 -1.63 14.28 10.32
CA GLN A 278 -2.39 15.53 10.32
C GLN A 278 -2.14 16.36 9.05
N SER A 279 -1.01 16.14 8.37
CA SER A 279 -0.62 16.85 7.16
C SER A 279 0.13 15.95 6.17
N ILE A 280 0.24 16.42 4.91
CA ILE A 280 1.05 15.72 3.89
C ILE A 280 2.53 15.81 4.25
N GLU A 281 2.95 16.90 4.87
CA GLU A 281 4.34 17.16 5.27
C GLU A 281 4.79 16.16 6.33
N GLN A 282 3.91 15.87 7.30
CA GLN A 282 4.17 14.85 8.32
C GLN A 282 4.26 13.44 7.70
N LEU A 283 3.36 13.14 6.75
CA LEU A 283 3.39 11.88 6.00
C LEU A 283 4.69 11.75 5.19
N ASP A 284 5.09 12.81 4.48
CA ASP A 284 6.29 12.83 3.64
C ASP A 284 7.57 12.60 4.46
N ALA A 285 7.71 13.31 5.59
CA ALA A 285 8.82 13.12 6.51
C ALA A 285 8.85 11.69 7.06
N THR A 286 7.69 11.15 7.44
CA THR A 286 7.59 9.77 7.96
C THR A 286 7.96 8.74 6.89
N VAL A 287 7.52 8.94 5.65
CA VAL A 287 7.88 8.07 4.52
C VAL A 287 9.38 8.10 4.26
N ALA A 288 10.03 9.28 4.32
CA ALA A 288 11.48 9.37 4.18
C ALA A 288 12.21 8.51 5.22
N THR A 289 11.89 8.72 6.50
CA THR A 289 12.50 7.95 7.60
C THR A 289 12.18 6.45 7.50
N ALA A 290 10.97 6.10 7.08
CA ALA A 290 10.56 4.71 6.91
C ALA A 290 11.35 4.00 5.80
N VAL A 291 11.58 4.67 4.66
CA VAL A 291 12.40 4.13 3.57
C VAL A 291 13.84 3.92 4.03
N ASP A 292 14.43 4.88 4.73
CA ASP A 292 15.80 4.77 5.25
C ASP A 292 15.93 3.59 6.22
N ARG A 293 14.97 3.44 7.13
CA ARG A 293 14.94 2.33 8.09
C ARG A 293 14.74 0.97 7.41
N LEU A 294 13.82 0.89 6.43
CA LEU A 294 13.61 -0.34 5.65
C LEU A 294 14.89 -0.76 4.92
N ASN A 295 15.60 0.19 4.32
CA ASN A 295 16.88 -0.06 3.65
C ASN A 295 17.95 -0.54 4.63
N TYR A 296 18.07 0.11 5.80
CA TYR A 296 19.00 -0.29 6.85
C TYR A 296 18.74 -1.73 7.35
N GLU A 297 17.48 -2.06 7.63
CA GLU A 297 17.09 -3.40 8.09
C GLU A 297 17.46 -4.48 7.05
N ARG A 298 17.18 -4.22 5.76
CA ARG A 298 17.49 -5.17 4.67
C ARG A 298 18.98 -5.37 4.46
N GLN A 299 19.76 -4.29 4.45
CA GLN A 299 21.21 -4.37 4.28
C GLN A 299 21.88 -5.16 5.42
N ARG A 300 21.37 -5.01 6.65
CA ARG A 300 21.85 -5.79 7.80
C ARG A 300 21.57 -7.28 7.65
N HIS A 301 20.40 -7.65 7.12
CA HIS A 301 20.08 -9.05 6.86
C HIS A 301 20.96 -9.66 5.78
N LEU A 302 21.19 -8.96 4.67
CA LEU A 302 22.09 -9.42 3.61
C LEU A 302 23.52 -9.66 4.12
N CYS A 303 24.05 -8.73 4.91
CA CYS A 303 25.37 -8.90 5.53
C CYS A 303 25.42 -10.09 6.51
N HIS A 304 24.35 -10.32 7.27
CA HIS A 304 24.29 -11.44 8.20
C HIS A 304 24.26 -12.79 7.47
N ASP A 305 23.45 -12.91 6.42
CA ASP A 305 23.32 -14.14 5.64
C ASP A 305 24.62 -14.48 4.89
N GLN A 306 25.30 -13.46 4.35
CA GLN A 306 26.63 -13.63 3.73
C GLN A 306 27.69 -14.11 4.75
N ARG A 307 27.62 -13.67 6.01
CA ARG A 307 28.54 -14.13 7.07
C ARG A 307 28.26 -15.56 7.54
N ILE A 308 27.04 -16.07 7.37
CA ILE A 308 26.68 -17.46 7.69
C ILE A 308 27.07 -18.41 6.56
N ALA A 309 27.10 -17.92 5.31
CA ALA A 309 27.38 -18.72 4.13
C ALA A 309 28.89 -18.86 3.79
N ALA A 310 29.77 -18.09 4.45
CA ALA A 310 31.22 -18.14 4.31
C ALA A 310 31.87 -19.03 5.38
#